data_AF-A0A916RT56-F1
#
_entry.id   AF-A0A916RT56-F1
#
_cell.length_a   1.000
_cell.length_b   1.000
_cell.length_c   1.000
_cell.angle_alpha   90.00
_cell.angle_beta   90.00
_cell.angle_gamma   90.00
#
_symmetry.space_group_name_H-M   'P 1'
#
loop_
_entity.id
_entity.type
_entity.pdbx_description
1 polymer ?
#
loop_
_entity_poly.entity_id
_entity_poly.type
_entity_poly.pdbx_seq_one_letter_code
_entity_poly.pdbx_strand_id
1 'polypeptide(L)' 'MLHVTCFLCKKNYTIDHSDSQYQKIKRNPKAYYVCKKCNKSMKEEVQQKTGINPDMIDKYDKYL' A
#
# COMPACT_ATOMS: atom_id res chain seq x y z
N MET A 1 -4.58 -17.69 -0.79
CA MET A 1 -3.28 -17.03 -1.01
C MET A 1 -3.17 -16.66 -2.49
N LEU A 2 -2.49 -15.56 -2.83
CA LEU A 2 -2.26 -15.10 -4.19
C LEU A 2 -0.77 -14.78 -4.37
N HIS A 3 -0.23 -15.06 -5.56
CA HIS A 3 1.12 -14.68 -5.94
C HIS A 3 1.08 -13.40 -6.78
N VAL A 4 1.83 -12.39 -6.36
CA VAL A 4 1.81 -11.06 -6.96
C VAL A 4 3.21 -10.49 -7.07
N THR A 5 3.44 -9.65 -8.08
CA THR A 5 4.68 -8.89 -8.23
C THR A 5 4.46 -7.45 -7.79
N CYS A 6 5.33 -6.94 -6.93
CA CYS A 6 5.27 -5.54 -6.52
C CYS A 6 5.53 -4.62 -7.71
N PHE A 7 4.65 -3.65 -7.93
CA PHE A 7 4.76 -2.72 -9.04
C PHE A 7 6.01 -1.83 -8.94
N LEU A 8 6.45 -1.49 -7.73
CA LEU A 8 7.60 -0.61 -7.51
C LEU A 8 8.93 -1.37 -7.51
N CYS A 9 9.12 -2.31 -6.58
CA CYS A 9 10.40 -3.01 -6.44
C CYS A 9 10.54 -4.28 -7.31
N LYS A 10 9.51 -4.65 -8.07
CA LYS A 10 9.48 -5.81 -8.99
C LYS A 10 9.76 -7.18 -8.33
N LYS A 11 9.80 -7.26 -7.00
CA LYS A 11 9.92 -8.52 -6.25
C LYS A 11 8.58 -9.26 -6.20
N ASN A 12 8.66 -10.59 -6.12
CA ASN A 12 7.50 -11.47 -5.98
C ASN A 12 7.12 -11.63 -4.50
N TYR A 13 5.82 -11.70 -4.25
CA TYR A 13 5.23 -11.85 -2.93
C TYR A 13 4.08 -12.85 -2.96
N THR A 14 3.88 -13.51 -1.83
CA THR A 14 2.66 -14.29 -1.57
C THR A 14 1.84 -13.52 -0.55
N ILE A 15 0.60 -13.19 -0.91
CA ILE A 15 -0.33 -12.45 -0.05
C ILE A 15 -1.55 -13.30 0.29
N ASP A 16 -2.13 -13.05 1.46
CA ASP A 16 -3.35 -13.71 1.94
C ASP A 16 -4.34 -12.67 2.47
N HIS A 17 -5.44 -13.13 3.08
CA HIS A 17 -6.50 -12.28 3.58
C HIS A 17 -6.05 -11.24 4.64
N SER A 18 -4.87 -11.39 5.24
CA SER A 18 -4.27 -10.41 6.15
C SER A 18 -3.61 -9.21 5.43
N ASP A 19 -3.31 -9.33 4.14
CA ASP A 19 -2.82 -8.21 3.34
C ASP A 19 -4.01 -7.33 2.94
N SER A 20 -3.93 -6.04 3.25
CA SER A 20 -5.00 -5.08 2.97
C SER A 20 -5.32 -4.93 1.47
N GLN A 21 -4.37 -5.28 0.59
CA GLN A 21 -4.58 -5.28 -0.86
C GLN A 21 -5.12 -6.60 -1.38
N TYR A 22 -5.22 -7.65 -0.57
CA TYR A 22 -5.64 -8.98 -1.04
C TYR A 22 -6.99 -8.96 -1.73
N GLN A 23 -8.00 -8.33 -1.14
CA GLN A 23 -9.34 -8.26 -1.73
C GLN A 23 -9.35 -7.43 -3.02
N LYS A 24 -8.55 -6.36 -3.08
CA LYS A 24 -8.36 -5.52 -4.27
C LYS A 24 -7.81 -6.36 -5.42
N ILE A 25 -6.73 -7.10 -5.19
CA ILE A 25 -6.11 -7.95 -6.21
C ILE A 25 -7.01 -9.13 -6.59
N LYS A 26 -7.67 -9.75 -5.60
CA LYS A 26 -8.58 -10.88 -5.83
C LYS A 26 -9.75 -10.49 -6.74
N ARG A 27 -10.34 -9.30 -6.52
CA ARG A 27 -11.47 -8.79 -7.33
C ARG A 27 -11.04 -8.29 -8.70
N ASN A 28 -9.85 -7.72 -8.80
CA ASN A 28 -9.29 -7.24 -10.06
C ASN A 28 -7.83 -7.72 -10.21
N PRO A 29 -7.59 -8.84 -10.91
CA PRO A 29 -6.24 -9.37 -11.12
C PRO A 29 -5.30 -8.44 -11.88
N LYS A 30 -5.83 -7.44 -12.60
CA LYS A 30 -5.02 -6.41 -13.29
C LYS A 30 -4.60 -5.26 -12.36
N ALA A 31 -5.09 -5.22 -11.13
CA ALA A 31 -4.78 -4.16 -10.19
C ALA A 31 -3.31 -4.24 -9.76
N TYR A 32 -2.68 -3.07 -9.59
CA TYR A 32 -1.31 -3.02 -9.08
C TYR A 32 -1.26 -3.37 -7.59
N TYR A 33 -0.29 -4.22 -7.26
CA TYR A 33 0.14 -4.51 -5.91
C TYR A 33 1.38 -3.68 -5.55
N VAL A 34 1.37 -3.05 -4.38
CA VAL A 34 2.56 -2.38 -3.82
C VAL A 34 2.89 -3.01 -2.47
N CYS A 35 4.09 -3.58 -2.31
CA CYS A 35 4.44 -4.24 -1.06
C CYS A 35 4.53 -3.23 0.11
N LYS A 36 4.35 -3.73 1.34
CA LYS A 36 4.33 -2.92 2.57
C LYS A 36 5.56 -2.01 2.71
N LYS A 37 6.75 -2.51 2.34
CA LYS A 37 7.99 -1.72 2.39
C LYS A 37 7.95 -0.53 1.44
N CYS A 38 7.62 -0.75 0.17
CA CYS A 38 7.54 0.33 -0.82
C CYS A 38 6.44 1.34 -0.46
N ASN A 39 5.29 0.86 0.04
CA ASN A 39 4.22 1.75 0.49
C ASN A 39 4.66 2.65 1.66
N LYS A 40 5.38 2.08 2.64
CA LYS A 40 5.91 2.85 3.78
C LYS A 40 6.94 3.89 3.33
N SER A 41 7.94 3.50 2.54
CA SER A 41 8.99 4.41 2.06
C SER A 41 8.41 5.59 1.26
N MET A 42 7.43 5.33 0.40
CA MET A 42 6.77 6.39 -0.36
C MET A 42 6.02 7.39 0.54
N LYS A 43 5.33 6.92 1.59
CA LYS A 43 4.66 7.81 2.55
C LYS A 43 5.67 8.68 3.31
N GLU A 44 6.76 8.09 3.77
CA GLU A 44 7.84 8.82 4.48
C GLU A 44 8.49 9.88 3.58
N GLU A 45 8.79 9.54 2.32
CA GLU A 45 9.37 10.48 1.35
C GLU A 45 8.43 11.66 1.06
N VAL A 46 7.13 11.42 0.90
CA VAL A 46 6.15 12.49 0.65
C VAL A 46 6.03 13.40 1.87
N GLN A 47 5.97 12.83 3.07
CA GLN A 47 5.94 13.60 4.33
C GLN A 47 7.18 14.49 4.46
N GLN A 48 8.37 13.94 4.21
CA GLN A 48 9.62 14.70 4.28
C GLN A 48 9.69 15.84 3.25
N LYS A 49 9.22 15.59 2.02
CA LYS A 49 9.27 16.59 0.94
C LYS A 49 8.25 17.71 1.09
N THR A 50 7.07 17.40 1.61
CA THR A 50 5.93 18.34 1.64
C THR A 50 5.67 18.93 3.03
N GLY A 51 6.17 18.31 4.09
CA GLY A 51 5.79 18.62 5.46
C GLY A 51 4.35 18.20 5.83
N ILE A 52 3.61 17.55 4.91
CA ILE A 52 2.22 17.16 5.14
C ILE A 52 2.19 15.80 5.84
N ASN A 53 1.71 15.79 7.08
CA ASN A 53 1.38 14.57 7.82
C ASN A 53 -0.03 14.10 7.40
N PRO A 54 -0.23 12.82 7.04
CA PRO A 54 -1.54 12.25 6.71
C PRO A 54 -2.63 12.53 7.73
N ASP A 55 -2.28 12.59 9.03
CA ASP A 55 -3.21 12.92 10.11
C ASP A 55 -3.79 14.34 10.01
N MET A 56 -3.19 15.21 9.19
CA MET A 56 -3.67 16.57 8.93
C MET A 56 -4.58 16.66 7.70
N ILE A 57 -4.67 15.59 6.89
CA ILE A 57 -5.45 15.59 5.64
C ILE A 57 -6.92 15.34 5.94
N ASP A 58 -7.23 14.44 6.87
CA ASP A 58 -8.61 14.16 7.29
C ASP A 58 -8.69 14.00 8.82
N LYS A 59 -9.39 14.95 9.45
CA LYS A 59 -9.59 15.00 10.91
C LYS A 59 -10.41 13.81 11.43
N TYR A 60 -11.20 13.15 10.58
CA TYR A 60 -12.16 12.13 10.98
C TYR A 60 -11.74 10.70 10.60
N ASP A 61 -10.72 10.54 9.76
CA ASP A 61 -10.28 9.24 9.23
C ASP A 61 -9.23 8.54 10.12
N LYS A 62 -8.94 9.10 11.31
CA LYS A 62 -7.88 8.62 12.22
C LYS A 62 -8.23 7.32 12.98
N TYR A 63 -9.48 6.84 12.88
CA TYR A 63 -10.03 5.78 13.74
C TYR A 63 -10.57 4.55 12.99
N LEU A 64 -10.21 4.36 11.71
CA LEU A 64 -10.58 3.18 10.92
C LEU A 64 -9.41 2.22 10.71
#